data_AF-A0A6L8LNF8-F1
#
_entry.id   AF-A0A6L8LNF8-F1
#
_cell.length_a   1.000
_cell.length_b   1.000
_cell.length_c   1.000
_cell.angle_alpha   90.00
_cell.angle_beta   90.00
_cell.angle_gamma   90.00
#
_symmetry.space_group_name_H-M   'P 1'
#
loop_
_entity.id
_entity.type
_entity.pdbx_description
1 polymer ?
#
loop_
_entity_poly.entity_id
_entity_poly.type
_entity_poly.pdbx_seq_one_letter_code
_entity_poly.pdbx_strand_id
1 'polypeptide(L)'
;MAEDFEDGISLREEVEDSLPSELVEALHTSMGAQRPIDRFSNDLIRLLTRYERYQVAFHATPKKERRAQLTKLRDKASQFIDAVNALSQDVSRAVETNLVAVTYDPSNEVWSFESDEPFPDDDQSIADAQEAAENIIAACQMELDLFDETKGAKRTSSKPALDQLLCDLAALYETETKRPAKSQCYRDELTEEGYNGAFFTMAKLLLDSYEPRSYGTPEALGIRILRVLADD
;
A
#
# COMPACT_ATOMS: atom_id res chain seq x y z
N MET A 1 -31.34 -14.75 -2.24
CA MET A 1 -30.19 -15.03 -3.13
C MET A 1 -29.13 -14.03 -2.69
N ALA A 2 -28.27 -14.43 -1.74
CA ALA A 2 -26.92 -14.95 -2.01
C ALA A 2 -26.16 -13.92 -2.86
N GLU A 3 -25.54 -12.95 -2.18
CA GLU A 3 -24.09 -12.90 -1.96
C GLU A 3 -23.39 -12.29 -3.18
N ASP A 4 -23.31 -10.95 -3.18
CA ASP A 4 -22.28 -10.21 -3.92
C ASP A 4 -21.55 -9.33 -2.88
N PHE A 5 -20.88 -9.98 -1.92
CA PHE A 5 -19.67 -9.40 -1.38
C PHE A 5 -18.66 -9.52 -2.50
N GLU A 6 -18.33 -8.41 -3.17
CA GLU A 6 -17.08 -8.32 -3.92
C GLU A 6 -15.95 -8.60 -2.92
N ASP A 7 -15.52 -9.86 -2.86
CA ASP A 7 -14.26 -10.31 -2.28
C ASP A 7 -13.13 -9.64 -3.08
N GLY A 8 -12.93 -8.35 -2.82
CA GLY A 8 -11.75 -7.64 -3.25
C GLY A 8 -10.58 -8.21 -2.47
N ILE A 9 -9.87 -9.14 -3.10
CA ILE A 9 -8.59 -9.68 -2.63
C ILE A 9 -7.76 -8.51 -2.12
N SER A 10 -7.39 -8.55 -0.84
CA SER A 10 -6.63 -7.46 -0.25
C SER A 10 -5.29 -7.32 -0.99
N LEU A 11 -4.74 -6.12 -1.09
CA LEU A 11 -3.41 -5.89 -1.72
C LEU A 11 -2.31 -6.83 -1.20
N ARG A 12 -2.46 -7.32 0.05
CA ARG A 12 -1.55 -8.31 0.62
C ARG A 12 -1.73 -9.70 0.00
N GLU A 13 -2.97 -10.14 -0.19
CA GLU A 13 -3.29 -11.42 -0.84
C GLU A 13 -2.93 -11.39 -2.34
N GLU A 14 -3.08 -10.25 -3.03
CA GLU A 14 -2.59 -10.09 -4.41
C GLU A 14 -1.06 -10.24 -4.50
N VAL A 15 -0.33 -9.72 -3.51
CA VAL A 15 1.13 -9.86 -3.40
C VAL A 15 1.53 -11.30 -3.04
N GLU A 16 0.74 -11.98 -2.22
CA GLU A 16 0.95 -13.38 -1.85
C GLU A 16 0.72 -14.31 -3.04
N ASP A 17 -0.35 -14.09 -3.81
CA ASP A 17 -0.67 -14.85 -5.02
C ASP A 17 0.34 -14.60 -6.17
N SER A 18 0.94 -13.41 -6.22
CA SER A 18 1.96 -13.05 -7.21
C SER A 18 3.38 -13.50 -6.85
N LEU A 19 3.57 -14.10 -5.67
CA LEU A 19 4.85 -14.66 -5.20
C LEU A 19 4.84 -16.20 -5.26
N PRO A 20 5.41 -16.84 -6.29
CA PRO A 20 5.54 -18.29 -6.33
C PRO A 20 6.41 -18.79 -5.18
N SER A 21 6.00 -19.89 -4.53
CA SER A 21 6.80 -20.53 -3.47
C SER A 21 8.22 -20.90 -3.93
N GLU A 22 8.36 -21.29 -5.21
CA GLU A 22 9.65 -21.58 -5.85
C GLU A 22 10.59 -20.36 -5.87
N LEU A 23 10.05 -19.15 -6.05
CA LEU A 23 10.83 -17.91 -6.02
C LEU A 23 11.31 -17.62 -4.59
N VAL A 24 10.45 -17.83 -3.60
CA VAL A 24 10.80 -17.64 -2.18
C VAL A 24 11.91 -18.60 -1.76
N GLU A 25 11.82 -19.88 -2.16
CA GLU A 25 12.85 -20.89 -1.92
C GLU A 25 14.16 -20.57 -2.63
N ALA A 26 14.10 -20.13 -3.90
CA ALA A 26 15.27 -19.73 -4.66
C ALA A 26 15.96 -18.53 -4.03
N LEU A 27 15.21 -17.52 -3.58
CA LEU A 27 15.74 -16.35 -2.88
C LEU A 27 16.39 -16.75 -1.54
N HIS A 28 15.69 -17.53 -0.72
CA HIS A 28 16.18 -18.02 0.58
C HIS A 28 17.50 -18.80 0.44
N THR A 29 17.57 -19.68 -0.57
CA THR A 29 18.77 -20.47 -0.87
C THR A 29 19.91 -19.60 -1.41
N SER A 30 19.61 -18.69 -2.35
CA SER A 30 20.63 -17.86 -3.02
C SER A 30 21.39 -16.95 -2.06
N MET A 31 20.71 -16.46 -1.03
CA MET A 31 21.30 -15.58 -0.02
C MET A 31 21.92 -16.33 1.17
N GLY A 32 21.67 -17.63 1.30
CA GLY A 32 22.06 -18.42 2.48
C GLY A 32 21.38 -17.95 3.76
N ALA A 33 20.06 -17.71 3.69
CA ALA A 33 19.28 -17.22 4.82
C ALA A 33 19.28 -18.23 5.98
N GLN A 34 19.39 -17.71 7.21
CA GLN A 34 19.49 -18.53 8.41
C GLN A 34 18.13 -18.75 9.09
N ARG A 35 17.14 -17.87 8.88
CA ARG A 35 15.82 -17.98 9.52
C ARG A 35 14.90 -18.93 8.76
N PRO A 36 13.85 -19.47 9.41
CA PRO A 36 12.85 -20.31 8.74
C PRO A 36 12.20 -19.61 7.56
N ILE A 37 11.93 -20.37 6.49
CA ILE A 37 11.40 -19.86 5.22
C ILE A 37 10.06 -19.12 5.40
N ASP A 38 9.20 -19.57 6.32
CA ASP A 38 7.91 -18.93 6.58
C ASP A 38 8.05 -17.48 7.09
N ARG A 39 9.08 -17.22 7.90
CA ARG A 39 9.36 -15.87 8.41
C ARG A 39 9.94 -14.99 7.31
N PHE A 40 10.81 -15.55 6.49
CA PHE A 40 11.37 -14.86 5.33
C PHE A 40 10.28 -14.48 4.32
N SER A 41 9.36 -15.41 4.03
CA SER A 41 8.21 -15.17 3.15
C SER A 41 7.32 -14.04 3.67
N ASN A 42 6.96 -14.07 4.96
CA ASN A 42 6.15 -13.02 5.57
C ASN A 42 6.83 -11.64 5.55
N ASP A 43 8.14 -11.58 5.83
CA ASP A 43 8.91 -10.35 5.73
C ASP A 43 8.94 -9.84 4.28
N LEU A 44 9.14 -10.73 3.29
CA LEU A 44 9.16 -10.40 1.87
C LEU A 44 7.80 -9.87 1.37
N ILE A 45 6.69 -10.54 1.71
CA ILE A 45 5.33 -10.09 1.39
C ILE A 45 5.12 -8.67 1.94
N ARG A 46 5.50 -8.43 3.20
CA ARG A 46 5.38 -7.09 3.81
C ARG A 46 6.16 -6.03 3.03
N LEU A 47 7.38 -6.35 2.58
CA LEU A 47 8.19 -5.43 1.79
C LEU A 47 7.58 -5.13 0.42
N LEU A 48 7.06 -6.14 -0.26
CA LEU A 48 6.43 -5.98 -1.58
C LEU A 48 5.09 -5.26 -1.49
N THR A 49 4.26 -5.55 -0.47
CA THR A 49 3.04 -4.76 -0.23
C THR A 49 3.37 -3.28 0.02
N ARG A 50 4.46 -2.99 0.74
CA ARG A 50 4.94 -1.62 0.92
C ARG A 50 5.42 -1.01 -0.40
N TYR A 51 6.11 -1.79 -1.22
CA TYR A 51 6.55 -1.37 -2.55
C TYR A 51 5.40 -1.01 -3.49
N GLU A 52 4.38 -1.87 -3.57
CA GLU A 52 3.16 -1.63 -4.36
C GLU A 52 2.45 -0.35 -3.92
N ARG A 53 2.29 -0.17 -2.60
CA ARG A 53 1.73 1.09 -2.06
C ARG A 53 2.55 2.30 -2.51
N TYR A 54 3.87 2.19 -2.52
CA TYR A 54 4.72 3.28 -3.02
C TYR A 54 4.61 3.48 -4.53
N GLN A 55 4.46 2.41 -5.32
CA GLN A 55 4.25 2.51 -6.77
C GLN A 55 2.93 3.20 -7.12
N VAL A 56 1.83 2.79 -6.49
CA VAL A 56 0.52 3.44 -6.62
C VAL A 56 0.62 4.91 -6.20
N ALA A 57 1.34 5.17 -5.11
CA ALA A 57 1.62 6.53 -4.66
C ALA A 57 2.66 7.27 -5.52
N PHE A 58 3.31 6.66 -6.51
CA PHE A 58 4.34 7.31 -7.31
C PHE A 58 3.79 8.07 -8.53
N HIS A 59 2.48 8.01 -8.80
CA HIS A 59 1.91 8.70 -9.95
C HIS A 59 1.84 10.25 -9.79
N ALA A 60 2.60 10.91 -10.67
CA ALA A 60 2.50 12.24 -11.28
C ALA A 60 2.46 13.52 -10.42
N THR A 61 1.85 13.52 -9.24
CA THR A 61 1.61 14.78 -8.51
C THR A 61 2.80 15.14 -7.62
N PRO A 62 3.36 16.37 -7.73
CA PRO A 62 4.43 16.83 -6.84
C PRO A 62 4.05 16.64 -5.36
N LYS A 63 4.95 16.12 -4.51
CA LYS A 63 4.69 15.87 -3.06
C LYS A 63 4.05 17.06 -2.35
N LYS A 64 4.44 18.30 -2.70
CA LYS A 64 3.86 19.52 -2.16
C LYS A 64 2.37 19.67 -2.52
N GLU A 65 2.03 19.39 -3.77
CA GLU A 65 0.67 19.47 -4.28
C GLU A 65 -0.19 18.32 -3.75
N ARG A 66 0.34 17.10 -3.70
CA ARG A 66 -0.36 15.97 -3.07
C ARG A 66 -0.61 16.19 -1.59
N ARG A 67 0.39 16.68 -0.83
CA ARG A 67 0.20 17.05 0.59
C ARG A 67 -0.90 18.10 0.72
N ALA A 68 -0.92 19.12 -0.14
CA ALA A 68 -1.96 20.13 -0.12
C ALA A 68 -3.35 19.55 -0.44
N GLN A 69 -3.45 18.62 -1.38
CA GLN A 69 -4.70 17.94 -1.72
C GLN A 69 -5.20 17.04 -0.58
N LEU A 70 -4.33 16.23 0.03
CA LEU A 70 -4.66 15.38 1.17
C LEU A 70 -5.08 16.19 2.39
N THR A 71 -4.34 17.24 2.73
CA THR A 71 -4.71 18.15 3.82
C THR A 71 -6.05 18.81 3.54
N LYS A 72 -6.29 19.28 2.31
CA LYS A 72 -7.57 19.89 1.92
C LYS A 72 -8.73 18.90 2.00
N LEU A 73 -8.54 17.65 1.58
CA LEU A 73 -9.57 16.61 1.64
C LEU A 73 -9.92 16.27 3.09
N ARG A 74 -8.90 16.06 3.94
CA ARG A 74 -9.07 15.84 5.38
C ARG A 74 -9.82 16.98 6.05
N ASP A 75 -9.40 18.22 5.79
CA ASP A 75 -10.02 19.40 6.40
C ASP A 75 -11.49 19.55 5.94
N LYS A 76 -11.81 19.13 4.71
CA LYS A 76 -13.19 19.13 4.20
C LYS A 76 -14.05 18.04 4.82
N ALA A 77 -13.52 16.84 5.01
CA ALA A 77 -14.19 15.76 5.73
C ALA A 77 -14.44 16.14 7.20
N SER A 78 -13.46 16.75 7.87
CA SER A 78 -13.63 17.28 9.23
C SER A 78 -14.72 18.37 9.28
N GLN A 79 -14.71 19.32 8.34
CA GLN A 79 -15.74 20.36 8.25
C GLN A 79 -17.14 19.79 8.01
N PHE A 80 -17.24 18.68 7.27
CA PHE A 80 -18.51 17.99 7.06
C PHE A 80 -19.03 17.38 8.37
N ILE A 81 -18.19 16.64 9.10
CA ILE A 81 -18.55 16.08 10.42
C ILE A 81 -18.96 17.19 11.38
N ASP A 82 -18.19 18.28 11.45
CA ASP A 82 -18.51 19.43 12.30
C ASP A 82 -19.85 20.07 11.93
N ALA A 83 -20.16 20.17 10.62
CA ALA A 83 -21.41 20.73 10.14
C ALA A 83 -22.61 19.84 10.50
N VAL A 84 -22.48 18.51 10.36
CA VAL A 84 -23.51 17.54 10.75
C VAL A 84 -23.73 17.59 12.27
N ASN A 85 -22.66 17.61 13.07
CA ASN A 85 -22.74 17.68 14.53
C ASN A 85 -23.30 19.02 15.05
N ALA A 86 -23.19 20.09 14.26
CA ALA A 86 -23.73 21.40 14.58
C ALA A 86 -25.20 21.57 14.17
N LEU A 87 -25.80 20.61 13.45
CA LEU A 87 -27.23 20.67 13.11
C LEU A 87 -28.07 20.63 14.38
N SER A 88 -29.08 21.49 14.44
CA SER A 88 -30.11 21.35 15.47
C SER A 88 -30.91 20.07 15.22
N GLN A 89 -31.42 19.47 16.30
CA GLN A 89 -32.16 18.21 16.22
C GLN A 89 -33.36 18.28 15.26
N ASP A 90 -34.02 19.44 15.17
CA ASP A 90 -35.14 19.66 14.25
C ASP A 90 -34.71 19.68 12.78
N VAL A 91 -33.53 20.21 12.48
CA VAL A 91 -32.99 20.24 11.12
C VAL A 91 -32.43 18.87 10.74
N SER A 92 -31.75 18.16 11.66
CA SER A 92 -31.30 16.78 11.42
C SER A 92 -32.46 15.87 11.04
N ARG A 93 -33.53 15.89 11.84
CA ARG A 93 -34.75 15.12 11.57
C ARG A 93 -35.40 15.48 10.23
N ALA A 94 -35.42 16.76 9.88
CA ALA A 94 -35.96 17.19 8.59
C ALA A 94 -35.11 16.71 7.41
N VAL A 95 -33.79 16.70 7.56
CA VAL A 95 -32.86 16.17 6.55
C VAL A 95 -33.00 14.66 6.44
N GLU A 96 -33.01 13.93 7.55
CA GLU A 96 -33.25 12.47 7.60
C GLU A 96 -34.57 12.10 6.91
N THR A 97 -35.67 12.79 7.25
CA THR A 97 -36.98 12.54 6.64
C THR A 97 -36.96 12.75 5.12
N ASN A 98 -36.25 13.77 4.64
CA ASN A 98 -36.13 14.01 3.20
C ASN A 98 -35.14 13.05 2.52
N LEU A 99 -34.10 12.60 3.22
CA LEU A 99 -33.19 11.58 2.74
C LEU A 99 -33.94 10.27 2.53
N VAL A 100 -34.72 9.82 3.52
CA VAL A 100 -35.61 8.66 3.41
C VAL A 100 -36.47 8.78 2.15
N ALA A 101 -37.03 9.95 1.87
CA ALA A 101 -37.89 10.17 0.70
C ALA A 101 -37.14 10.15 -0.65
N VAL A 102 -35.83 10.42 -0.65
CA VAL A 102 -34.96 10.42 -1.85
C VAL A 102 -34.28 9.07 -2.07
N THR A 103 -33.90 8.39 -0.99
CA THR A 103 -33.32 7.05 -0.97
C THR A 103 -34.38 5.94 -1.05
N TYR A 104 -35.66 6.31 -0.92
CA TYR A 104 -36.79 5.41 -1.08
C TYR A 104 -36.76 4.73 -2.47
N ASP A 105 -36.45 3.45 -2.47
CA ASP A 105 -36.54 2.59 -3.64
C ASP A 105 -37.92 1.89 -3.67
N PRO A 106 -38.83 2.27 -4.60
CA PRO A 106 -40.11 1.59 -4.75
C PRO A 106 -39.98 0.14 -5.27
N SER A 107 -38.80 -0.29 -5.72
CA SER A 107 -38.55 -1.70 -6.09
C SER A 107 -38.55 -2.63 -4.87
N ASN A 108 -38.41 -2.07 -3.67
CA ASN A 108 -38.57 -2.78 -2.41
C ASN A 108 -40.05 -3.04 -2.06
N GLU A 109 -41.06 -2.57 -2.82
CA GLU A 109 -42.50 -2.85 -2.57
C GLU A 109 -42.93 -4.32 -2.82
N VAL A 110 -42.01 -5.30 -2.81
CA VAL A 110 -42.36 -6.74 -2.78
C VAL A 110 -42.53 -7.26 -1.35
N TRP A 111 -42.49 -6.40 -0.33
CA TRP A 111 -42.82 -6.80 1.04
C TRP A 111 -44.33 -7.00 1.19
N SER A 112 -44.73 -8.27 1.25
CA SER A 112 -46.11 -8.68 1.54
C SER A 112 -46.59 -8.08 2.86
N PHE A 113 -47.82 -7.57 2.88
CA PHE A 113 -48.56 -7.11 4.07
C PHE A 113 -48.76 -8.17 5.19
N GLU A 114 -48.09 -9.33 5.09
CA GLU A 114 -48.20 -10.49 5.99
C GLU A 114 -46.93 -10.76 6.81
N SER A 115 -45.83 -10.02 6.66
CA SER A 115 -44.67 -10.22 7.53
C SER A 115 -44.83 -9.47 8.86
N ASP A 116 -44.73 -10.20 9.97
CA ASP A 116 -44.54 -9.66 11.34
C ASP A 116 -43.14 -9.04 11.53
N GLU A 117 -42.40 -8.79 10.44
CA GLU A 117 -41.07 -8.21 10.51
C GLU A 117 -41.22 -6.69 10.70
N PRO A 118 -40.56 -6.11 11.72
CA PRO A 118 -40.58 -4.67 11.91
C PRO A 118 -40.03 -3.99 10.66
N PHE A 119 -40.66 -2.89 10.24
CA PHE A 119 -40.13 -2.02 9.20
C PHE A 119 -38.66 -1.71 9.52
N PRO A 120 -37.75 -1.69 8.51
CA PRO A 120 -36.38 -1.27 8.73
C PRO A 120 -36.39 0.12 9.38
N ASP A 121 -35.93 0.18 10.62
CA ASP A 121 -35.86 1.42 11.38
C ASP A 121 -34.76 2.31 10.80
N ASP A 122 -35.16 3.54 10.46
CA ASP A 122 -34.36 4.72 10.15
C ASP A 122 -33.30 4.60 9.04
N ASP A 123 -33.43 5.44 8.00
CA ASP A 123 -32.37 5.67 6.99
C ASP A 123 -31.08 6.15 7.68
N GLN A 124 -30.05 5.31 7.66
CA GLN A 124 -28.76 5.56 8.31
C GLN A 124 -27.79 6.38 7.45
N SER A 125 -28.25 6.96 6.32
CA SER A 125 -27.41 7.71 5.38
C SER A 125 -26.51 8.78 6.00
N ILE A 126 -26.99 9.48 7.05
CA ILE A 126 -26.16 10.48 7.76
C ILE A 126 -25.06 9.81 8.58
N ALA A 127 -25.38 8.71 9.27
CA ALA A 127 -24.40 7.95 10.04
C ALA A 127 -23.34 7.32 9.14
N ASP A 128 -23.77 6.73 8.01
CA ASP A 128 -22.88 6.15 7.00
C ASP A 128 -21.97 7.22 6.38
N ALA A 129 -22.49 8.43 6.13
CA ALA A 129 -21.71 9.55 5.63
C ALA A 129 -20.68 10.06 6.66
N GLN A 130 -21.01 10.02 7.95
CA GLN A 130 -20.06 10.35 9.03
C GLN A 130 -18.94 9.30 9.10
N GLU A 131 -19.28 8.01 9.09
CA GLU A 131 -18.30 6.92 9.09
C GLU A 131 -17.38 6.99 7.87
N ALA A 132 -17.94 7.20 6.67
CA ALA A 132 -17.15 7.40 5.45
C ALA A 132 -16.20 8.60 5.56
N ALA A 133 -16.65 9.72 6.15
CA ALA A 133 -15.81 10.90 6.37
C ALA A 133 -14.69 10.62 7.38
N GLU A 134 -14.93 9.86 8.45
CA GLU A 134 -13.92 9.44 9.41
C GLU A 134 -12.87 8.52 8.76
N ASN A 135 -13.30 7.58 7.94
CA ASN A 135 -12.42 6.70 7.17
C ASN A 135 -11.54 7.50 6.19
N ILE A 136 -12.09 8.52 5.53
CA ILE A 136 -11.33 9.43 4.67
C ILE A 136 -10.28 10.20 5.48
N ILE A 137 -10.64 10.71 6.67
CA ILE A 137 -9.70 11.40 7.56
C ILE A 137 -8.55 10.47 7.95
N ALA A 138 -8.87 9.25 8.38
CA ALA A 138 -7.88 8.25 8.79
C ALA A 138 -6.93 7.91 7.63
N ALA A 139 -7.46 7.64 6.44
CA ALA A 139 -6.67 7.36 5.25
C ALA A 139 -5.76 8.54 4.86
N CYS A 140 -6.29 9.77 4.89
CA CYS A 140 -5.50 10.98 4.63
C CYS A 140 -4.37 11.15 5.65
N GLN A 141 -4.63 10.86 6.92
CA GLN A 141 -3.65 10.99 7.99
C GLN A 141 -2.52 9.97 7.85
N MET A 142 -2.85 8.69 7.56
CA MET A 142 -1.84 7.65 7.31
C MET A 142 -0.91 8.02 6.15
N GLU A 143 -1.45 8.56 5.05
CA GLU A 143 -0.64 9.05 3.93
C GLU A 143 0.25 10.24 4.32
N LEU A 144 -0.26 11.17 5.12
CA LEU A 144 0.52 12.33 5.60
C LEU A 144 1.65 11.91 6.55
N ASP A 145 1.41 10.92 7.42
CA ASP A 145 2.40 10.36 8.33
C ASP A 145 3.52 9.65 7.54
N LEU A 146 3.16 8.84 6.54
CA LEU A 146 4.11 8.25 5.59
C LEU A 146 4.94 9.34 4.88
N PHE A 147 4.37 10.51 4.59
CA PHE A 147 5.12 11.63 4.01
C PHE A 147 6.10 12.29 4.98
N ASP A 148 5.78 12.33 6.28
CA ASP A 148 6.63 12.95 7.29
C ASP A 148 7.73 11.98 7.77
N GLU A 149 7.46 10.68 7.83
CA GLU A 149 8.49 9.64 8.04
C GLU A 149 9.52 9.63 6.90
N THR A 150 9.10 9.94 5.67
CA THR A 150 9.98 10.01 4.50
C THR A 150 10.71 11.36 4.32
N LYS A 151 10.69 12.27 5.31
CA LYS A 151 11.42 13.57 5.24
C LYS A 151 12.95 13.44 5.21
N GLY A 152 13.51 12.31 5.67
CA GLY A 152 14.96 12.11 5.78
C GLY A 152 15.65 11.53 4.55
N ALA A 153 14.93 10.89 3.63
CA ALA A 153 15.52 10.26 2.46
C ALA A 153 15.87 11.33 1.41
N LYS A 154 17.16 11.61 1.21
CA LYS A 154 17.65 12.58 0.22
C LYS A 154 17.19 12.17 -1.18
N ARG A 155 16.24 12.96 -1.69
CA ARG A 155 15.59 12.82 -2.99
C ARG A 155 16.45 13.40 -4.13
N THR A 156 17.19 12.55 -4.82
CA THR A 156 17.71 12.85 -6.18
C THR A 156 17.40 11.74 -7.19
N SER A 157 16.65 10.70 -6.79
CA SER A 157 16.44 9.53 -7.63
C SER A 157 15.13 9.59 -8.42
N SER A 158 15.22 9.19 -9.69
CA SER A 158 14.11 9.10 -10.63
C SER A 158 13.12 7.97 -10.35
N LYS A 159 13.44 7.00 -9.47
CA LYS A 159 12.48 5.96 -9.02
C LYS A 159 12.58 5.68 -7.50
N PRO A 160 12.12 6.59 -6.62
CA PRO A 160 12.28 6.46 -5.16
C PRO A 160 11.64 5.19 -4.57
N ALA A 161 10.55 4.68 -5.16
CA ALA A 161 9.95 3.41 -4.71
C ALA A 161 10.95 2.25 -4.84
N LEU A 162 11.66 2.18 -5.97
CA LEU A 162 12.68 1.16 -6.20
C LEU A 162 13.87 1.32 -5.26
N ASP A 163 14.26 2.56 -4.92
CA ASP A 163 15.34 2.76 -3.94
C ASP A 163 14.93 2.29 -2.55
N GLN A 164 13.70 2.59 -2.14
CA GLN A 164 13.18 2.11 -0.85
C GLN A 164 13.12 0.58 -0.81
N LEU A 165 12.67 -0.06 -1.90
CA LEU A 165 12.68 -1.52 -2.00
C LEU A 165 14.11 -2.07 -1.87
N LEU A 166 15.10 -1.46 -2.51
CA LEU A 166 16.50 -1.89 -2.39
C LEU A 166 17.06 -1.72 -0.96
N CYS A 167 16.71 -0.64 -0.25
CA CYS A 167 17.05 -0.47 1.17
C CYS A 167 16.38 -1.55 2.04
N ASP A 168 15.09 -1.79 1.81
CA ASP A 168 14.31 -2.76 2.57
C ASP A 168 14.83 -4.20 2.34
N LEU A 169 15.19 -4.55 1.11
CA LEU A 169 15.84 -5.81 0.77
C LEU A 169 17.23 -5.93 1.39
N ALA A 170 18.01 -4.84 1.46
CA ALA A 170 19.30 -4.84 2.12
C ALA A 170 19.15 -5.12 3.62
N ALA A 171 18.18 -4.48 4.29
CA ALA A 171 17.88 -4.76 5.69
C ALA A 171 17.43 -6.21 5.93
N LEU A 172 16.61 -6.76 5.02
CA LEU A 172 16.23 -8.18 5.06
C LEU A 172 17.47 -9.09 4.92
N TYR A 173 18.32 -8.81 3.93
CA TYR A 173 19.56 -9.55 3.68
C TYR A 173 20.49 -9.55 4.89
N GLU A 174 20.72 -8.38 5.49
CA GLU A 174 21.58 -8.23 6.67
C GLU A 174 21.00 -8.94 7.90
N THR A 175 19.69 -8.91 8.05
CA THR A 175 19.00 -9.60 9.15
C THR A 175 19.15 -11.13 9.03
N GLU A 176 19.02 -11.65 7.80
CA GLU A 176 19.12 -13.08 7.48
C GLU A 176 20.53 -13.64 7.52
N THR A 177 21.50 -12.89 6.99
CA THR A 177 22.86 -13.40 6.74
C THR A 177 23.89 -12.89 7.74
N LYS A 178 23.57 -11.84 8.51
CA LYS A 178 24.49 -11.09 9.37
C LYS A 178 25.68 -10.48 8.62
N ARG A 179 25.59 -10.35 7.29
CA ARG A 179 26.62 -9.76 6.43
C ARG A 179 26.11 -8.45 5.84
N PRO A 180 26.93 -7.40 5.76
CA PRO A 180 26.51 -6.12 5.21
C PRO A 180 26.18 -6.26 3.72
N ALA A 181 24.97 -5.87 3.32
CA ALA A 181 24.44 -6.05 1.95
C ALA A 181 25.30 -5.32 0.92
N LYS A 182 25.81 -4.13 1.29
CA LYS A 182 26.74 -3.33 0.48
C LYS A 182 28.00 -4.09 0.06
N SER A 183 28.52 -4.97 0.94
CA SER A 183 29.70 -5.79 0.62
C SER A 183 29.39 -6.96 -0.33
N GLN A 184 28.10 -7.26 -0.52
CA GLN A 184 27.59 -8.38 -1.31
C GLN A 184 26.98 -7.91 -2.63
N CYS A 185 27.34 -6.70 -3.06
CA CYS A 185 27.14 -6.16 -4.39
C CYS A 185 28.41 -5.43 -4.80
N TYR A 186 29.21 -6.01 -5.69
CA TYR A 186 30.48 -5.44 -6.12
C TYR A 186 30.64 -5.58 -7.64
N ARG A 187 31.45 -4.68 -8.22
CA ARG A 187 31.75 -4.72 -9.64
C ARG A 187 32.64 -5.92 -9.95
N ASP A 188 32.27 -6.68 -10.97
CA ASP A 188 33.01 -7.86 -11.40
C ASP A 188 33.10 -7.88 -12.93
N GLU A 189 34.26 -7.52 -13.45
CA GLU A 189 34.53 -7.42 -14.89
C GLU A 189 34.55 -8.78 -15.59
N LEU A 190 34.56 -9.89 -14.84
CA LEU A 190 34.52 -11.24 -15.38
C LEU A 190 33.09 -11.74 -15.61
N THR A 191 32.08 -11.02 -15.11
CA THR A 191 30.66 -11.35 -15.31
C THR A 191 30.07 -10.55 -16.47
N GLU A 192 29.22 -11.18 -17.28
CA GLU A 192 28.50 -10.49 -18.37
C GLU A 192 27.59 -9.35 -17.85
N GLU A 193 27.18 -9.45 -16.58
CA GLU A 193 26.32 -8.46 -15.92
C GLU A 193 27.10 -7.26 -15.34
N GLY A 194 28.42 -7.35 -15.26
CA GLY A 194 29.33 -6.32 -14.72
C GLY A 194 29.30 -6.16 -13.19
N TYR A 195 28.37 -6.83 -12.50
CA TYR A 195 28.20 -6.84 -11.05
C TYR A 195 27.96 -8.25 -10.54
N ASN A 196 28.38 -8.51 -9.31
CA ASN A 196 28.29 -9.82 -8.67
C ASN A 196 28.08 -9.68 -7.15
N GLY A 197 27.78 -10.79 -6.50
CA GLY A 197 27.57 -10.91 -5.05
C GLY A 197 26.14 -11.31 -4.68
N ALA A 198 26.00 -11.95 -3.51
CA ALA A 198 24.75 -12.58 -3.10
C ALA A 198 23.57 -11.60 -2.99
N PHE A 199 23.82 -10.35 -2.57
CA PHE A 199 22.77 -9.33 -2.50
C PHE A 199 22.35 -8.86 -3.89
N PHE A 200 23.31 -8.67 -4.80
CA PHE A 200 23.01 -8.31 -6.18
C PHE A 200 22.18 -9.40 -6.88
N THR A 201 22.58 -10.67 -6.74
CA THR A 201 21.84 -11.80 -7.31
C THR A 201 20.43 -11.91 -6.74
N MET A 202 20.26 -11.74 -5.42
CA MET A 202 18.95 -11.76 -4.77
C MET A 202 18.05 -10.64 -5.28
N ALA A 203 18.55 -9.40 -5.29
CA ALA A 203 17.78 -8.24 -5.74
C ALA A 203 17.39 -8.38 -7.22
N LYS A 204 18.31 -8.85 -8.07
CA LYS A 204 18.05 -9.14 -9.48
C LYS A 204 16.99 -10.22 -9.66
N LEU A 205 17.12 -11.36 -8.98
CA LEU A 205 16.18 -12.48 -9.07
C LEU A 205 14.75 -12.06 -8.69
N LEU A 206 14.62 -11.29 -7.61
CA LEU A 206 13.32 -10.77 -7.18
C LEU A 206 12.75 -9.79 -8.21
N LEU A 207 13.53 -8.81 -8.66
CA LEU A 207 13.06 -7.81 -9.62
C LEU A 207 12.75 -8.41 -10.99
N ASP A 208 13.54 -9.37 -11.46
CA ASP A 208 13.29 -10.07 -12.74
C ASP A 208 11.98 -10.87 -12.72
N SER A 209 11.58 -11.36 -11.55
CA SER A 209 10.35 -12.14 -11.39
C SER A 209 9.14 -11.26 -11.12
N TYR A 210 9.30 -10.28 -10.22
CA TYR A 210 8.21 -9.49 -9.67
C TYR A 210 7.96 -8.20 -10.48
N GLU A 211 9.01 -7.52 -10.96
CA GLU A 211 8.87 -6.34 -11.81
C GLU A 211 10.02 -6.20 -12.84
N PRO A 212 9.96 -6.97 -13.96
CA PRO A 212 11.06 -7.09 -14.91
C PRO A 212 11.44 -5.78 -15.62
N ARG A 213 10.58 -4.75 -15.55
CA ARG A 213 10.79 -3.43 -16.17
C ARG A 213 11.27 -2.36 -15.18
N SER A 214 11.53 -2.75 -13.94
CA SER A 214 11.95 -1.84 -12.86
C SER A 214 13.34 -1.22 -13.13
N TYR A 215 14.21 -1.90 -13.87
CA TYR A 215 15.54 -1.42 -14.25
C TYR A 215 15.86 -1.72 -15.74
N GLY A 216 16.84 -1.00 -16.31
CA GLY A 216 17.15 -1.08 -17.74
C GLY A 216 18.17 -2.16 -18.10
N THR A 217 19.26 -2.26 -17.34
CA THR A 217 20.32 -3.27 -17.51
C THR A 217 20.81 -3.76 -16.14
N PRO A 218 21.33 -4.99 -16.02
CA PRO A 218 21.91 -5.49 -14.77
C PRO A 218 22.99 -4.54 -14.21
N GLU A 219 23.79 -3.93 -15.08
CA GLU A 219 24.78 -2.92 -14.70
C GLU A 219 24.12 -1.68 -14.08
N ALA A 220 23.01 -1.19 -14.64
CA ALA A 220 22.28 -0.07 -14.09
C ALA A 220 21.66 -0.39 -12.72
N LEU A 221 21.25 -1.64 -12.49
CA LEU A 221 20.81 -2.11 -11.18
C LEU A 221 21.95 -2.13 -10.17
N GLY A 222 23.13 -2.67 -10.53
CA GLY A 222 24.30 -2.70 -9.66
C GLY A 222 24.79 -1.30 -9.25
N ILE A 223 24.86 -0.37 -10.21
CA ILE A 223 25.18 1.05 -9.95
C ILE A 223 24.16 1.66 -8.97
N ARG A 224 22.87 1.36 -9.18
CA ARG A 224 21.80 1.88 -8.36
C ARG A 224 21.87 1.35 -6.93
N ILE A 225 22.10 0.05 -6.75
CA ILE A 225 22.30 -0.57 -5.44
C ILE A 225 23.45 0.10 -4.70
N LEU A 226 24.62 0.23 -5.33
CA LEU A 226 25.78 0.86 -4.70
C LEU A 226 25.49 2.31 -4.30
N ARG A 227 24.78 3.07 -5.13
CA ARG A 227 24.38 4.44 -4.82
C ARG A 227 23.42 4.49 -3.63
N VAL A 228 22.41 3.63 -3.61
CA VAL A 228 21.37 3.61 -2.56
C VAL A 228 21.97 3.20 -1.21
N LEU A 229 22.87 2.21 -1.21
CA LEU A 229 23.55 1.73 0.00
C LEU A 229 24.83 2.52 0.33
N ALA A 230 25.18 3.55 -0.45
CA ALA A 230 26.32 4.42 -0.14
C ALA A 230 26.03 5.39 1.01
N ASP A 231 24.76 5.74 1.19
CA ASP A 231 24.28 6.80 2.10
C ASP A 231 23.88 6.30 3.51
N ASP A 232 23.98 4.97 3.75
CA ASP A 232 23.97 4.31 5.08
C ASP A 232 25.41 3.96 5.51
#